data_AF-A0ABD0NZY5-F1
#
_entry.id   AF-A0ABD0NZY5-F1
#
_cell.length_a   1.000
_cell.length_b   1.000
_cell.length_c   1.000
_cell.angle_alpha   90.00
_cell.angle_beta   90.00
_cell.angle_gamma   90.00
#
_symmetry.space_group_name_H-M   'P 1'
#
loop_
_entity.id
_entity.type
_entity.pdbx_description
1 polymer ?
#
loop_
_entity_poly.entity_id
_entity_poly.type
_entity_poly.pdbx_seq_one_letter_code
_entity_poly.pdbx_strand_id
1 'polypeptide(L)' 'GTIESVLTSCIAVWYGNCSAADRKTLQQTVNTAAKIIGAPLPSILDIFLARCSSKASSIVKDPTHPSHNLFKLLPSGR' A
#
# COMPACT_ATOMS: atom_id res chain seq x y z
N GLY A 1 -9.41 7.52 14.36
CA GLY A 1 -8.28 6.85 13.70
C GLY A 1 -7.59 7.86 12.80
N THR A 2 -6.47 8.42 13.25
CA THR A 2 -5.76 9.49 12.52
C THR A 2 -4.27 9.18 12.36
N ILE A 3 -3.71 8.36 13.26
CA ILE A 3 -2.30 7.92 13.21
C ILE A 3 -2.08 6.90 12.08
N GLU A 4 -3.08 6.06 11.76
CA GLU A 4 -3.09 5.23 10.54
C GLU A 4 -3.05 6.07 9.25
N SER A 5 -3.47 7.34 9.29
CA SER A 5 -3.67 8.13 8.07
C SER A 5 -2.37 8.67 7.47
N VAL A 6 -1.32 8.95 8.24
CA VAL A 6 -0.12 9.62 7.68
C VAL A 6 0.88 8.60 7.14
N LEU A 7 1.23 7.57 7.91
CA LEU A 7 2.14 6.51 7.46
C LEU A 7 1.56 5.74 6.26
N THR A 8 0.26 5.48 6.27
CA THR A 8 -0.42 4.70 5.22
C THR A 8 -0.81 5.53 4.00
N SER A 9 -1.03 6.85 4.14
CA SER A 9 -1.37 7.71 2.99
C SER A 9 -0.19 7.84 2.02
N CYS A 10 1.03 7.93 2.57
CA CYS A 10 2.25 8.17 1.77
C CYS A 10 3.05 6.89 1.49
N ILE A 11 2.55 5.70 1.89
CA ILE A 11 3.31 4.44 1.82
C ILE A 11 3.83 4.12 0.42
N ALA A 12 3.07 4.45 -0.63
CA ALA A 12 3.50 4.26 -2.01
C ALA A 12 4.74 5.09 -2.38
N VAL A 13 4.95 6.24 -1.74
CA VAL A 13 6.06 7.17 -2.03
C VAL A 13 7.32 6.77 -1.27
N TRP A 14 7.20 6.45 0.01
CA TRP A 14 8.37 6.13 0.82
C TRP A 14 8.77 4.66 0.76
N TYR A 15 7.84 3.71 0.58
CA TYR A 15 8.17 2.28 0.53
C TYR A 15 9.09 1.94 -0.65
N GLY A 16 8.90 2.61 -1.80
CA GLY A 16 9.77 2.49 -2.98
C GLY A 16 11.17 3.05 -2.77
N ASN A 17 11.33 4.08 -1.94
CA ASN A 17 12.60 4.72 -1.63
C ASN A 17 13.34 4.12 -0.42
N CYS A 18 12.65 3.33 0.41
CA CYS A 18 13.23 2.68 1.58
C CYS A 18 14.14 1.51 1.20
N SER A 19 15.30 1.43 1.85
CA SER A 19 16.19 0.27 1.77
C SER A 19 15.56 -0.96 2.41
N ALA A 20 16.12 -2.14 2.15
CA ALA A 20 15.69 -3.38 2.82
C ALA A 20 15.83 -3.30 4.35
N ALA A 21 16.82 -2.54 4.85
CA ALA A 21 17.02 -2.31 6.27
C ALA A 21 15.88 -1.46 6.87
N ASP A 22 15.49 -0.38 6.19
CA ASP A 22 14.39 0.49 6.65
C ASP A 22 13.06 -0.26 6.71
N ARG A 23 12.78 -1.08 5.69
CA ARG A 23 11.57 -1.93 5.64
C ARG A 23 11.55 -2.92 6.81
N LYS A 24 12.69 -3.51 7.13
CA LYS A 24 12.82 -4.44 8.28
C LYS A 24 12.56 -3.74 9.59
N THR A 25 13.13 -2.55 9.80
CA THR A 25 12.90 -1.73 11.00
C THR A 25 11.43 -1.37 11.16
N LEU A 26 10.77 -0.93 10.08
CA LEU A 26 9.35 -0.61 10.10
C LEU A 26 8.47 -1.82 10.41
N GLN A 27 8.80 -2.99 9.85
CA GLN A 27 8.08 -4.22 10.18
C GLN A 27 8.26 -4.63 11.64
N GLN A 28 9.44 -4.42 12.23
CA GLN A 28 9.66 -4.66 13.66
C GLN A 28 8.83 -3.72 14.54
N THR A 29 8.68 -2.46 14.14
CA THR A 29 7.79 -1.50 14.81
C THR A 29 6.34 -1.98 14.78
N VAL A 30 5.85 -2.44 13.61
CA VAL A 30 4.50 -3.03 13.49
C VAL A 30 4.35 -4.26 14.37
N ASN A 31 5.35 -5.16 14.38
CA ASN A 31 5.31 -6.35 15.22
C ASN A 31 5.28 -6.01 16.72
N THR A 32 5.99 -4.96 17.12
CA THR A 32 5.98 -4.47 18.51
C THR A 32 4.62 -3.90 18.87
N ALA A 33 4.04 -3.09 18.00
CA ALA A 33 2.68 -2.57 18.17
C ALA A 33 1.65 -3.71 18.28
N ALA A 34 1.73 -4.72 17.40
CA ALA A 34 0.86 -5.89 17.41
C ALA A 34 0.93 -6.65 18.76
N LYS A 35 2.14 -6.79 19.33
CA LYS A 35 2.33 -7.37 20.66
C LYS A 35 1.71 -6.54 21.77
N ILE A 36 1.83 -5.21 21.71
CA ILE A 36 1.27 -4.30 22.73
C ILE A 36 -0.26 -4.34 22.71
N ILE A 37 -0.87 -4.31 21.53
CA ILE A 37 -2.33 -4.35 21.40
C ILE A 37 -2.90 -5.76 21.54
N GLY A 38 -2.06 -6.80 21.52
CA GLY A 38 -2.46 -8.20 21.61
C GLY A 38 -3.23 -8.72 20.38
N ALA A 39 -3.10 -8.06 19.23
CA ALA A 39 -3.83 -8.39 18.00
C ALA A 39 -2.89 -8.37 16.79
N PRO A 40 -3.13 -9.23 15.78
CA PRO A 40 -2.34 -9.23 14.57
C PRO A 40 -2.56 -7.93 13.79
N LEU A 41 -1.47 -7.29 13.41
CA LEU A 41 -1.49 -6.15 12.50
C LEU A 41 -1.03 -6.59 11.10
N PRO A 42 -1.59 -6.00 10.03
CA PRO A 42 -1.13 -6.27 8.67
C PRO A 42 0.34 -5.87 8.50
N SER A 43 1.08 -6.61 7.67
CA SER A 43 2.47 -6.27 7.40
C SER A 43 2.59 -4.96 6.61
N ILE A 44 3.74 -4.30 6.68
CA ILE A 44 4.00 -3.09 5.89
C ILE A 44 3.85 -3.38 4.39
N LEU A 45 4.23 -4.58 3.95
CA LEU A 45 4.08 -5.03 2.58
C LEU A 45 2.61 -5.21 2.20
N ASP A 46 1.78 -5.80 3.07
CA ASP A 46 0.34 -5.95 2.83
C ASP A 46 -0.34 -4.59 2.72
N ILE A 47 0.01 -3.65 3.60
CA ILE A 47 -0.52 -2.29 3.55
C ILE A 47 -0.12 -1.60 2.24
N PHE A 48 1.13 -1.77 1.79
CA PHE A 48 1.60 -1.25 0.51
C PHE A 48 0.84 -1.85 -0.68
N LEU A 49 0.71 -3.18 -0.74
CA LEU A 49 0.00 -3.87 -1.81
C LEU A 49 -1.48 -3.47 -1.85
N ALA A 50 -2.16 -3.47 -0.71
CA ALA A 50 -3.56 -3.07 -0.62
C ALA A 50 -3.78 -1.62 -1.12
N ARG A 51 -2.84 -0.72 -0.82
CA ARG A 51 -2.86 0.65 -1.34
C ARG A 51 -2.63 0.72 -2.85
N CYS A 52 -1.62 0.01 -3.38
CA CYS A 52 -1.37 -0.07 -4.81
C CYS A 52 -2.58 -0.63 -5.56
N SER A 53 -3.17 -1.72 -5.08
CA SER A 53 -4.37 -2.33 -5.68
C SER A 53 -5.57 -1.38 -5.63
N SER A 54 -5.79 -0.67 -4.52
CA SER A 54 -6.87 0.31 -4.40
C SER A 54 -6.68 1.48 -5.38
N LYS A 55 -5.44 1.97 -5.53
CA LYS A 55 -5.11 3.05 -6.48
C LYS A 55 -5.30 2.59 -7.92
N ALA A 56 -4.78 1.42 -8.29
CA ALA A 56 -4.97 0.83 -9.61
C ALA A 56 -6.46 0.62 -9.91
N SER A 57 -7.23 0.10 -8.96
CA SER A 57 -8.68 -0.06 -9.10
C SER A 57 -9.40 1.27 -9.30
N SER A 58 -8.96 2.35 -8.64
CA SER A 58 -9.51 3.69 -8.84
C SER A 58 -9.24 4.20 -10.26
N ILE A 59 -8.02 4.01 -10.77
CA ILE A 59 -7.63 4.40 -12.14
C ILE A 59 -8.43 3.61 -13.18
N VAL A 60 -8.60 2.30 -12.98
CA VAL A 60 -9.42 1.45 -13.87
C VAL A 60 -10.88 1.89 -13.89
N LYS A 61 -11.42 2.34 -12.75
CA LYS A 61 -12.82 2.76 -12.63
C LYS A 61 -13.09 4.17 -13.15
N ASP A 62 -12.07 5.02 -13.24
CA ASP A 62 -12.18 6.41 -13.69
C ASP A 62 -11.69 6.57 -15.14
N PRO A 63 -12.59 6.67 -16.14
CA PRO A 63 -12.21 6.81 -17.55
C PRO A 63 -11.54 8.14 -17.87
N THR A 64 -11.72 9.16 -17.02
CA THR A 64 -11.15 10.50 -17.22
C THR A 64 -9.72 10.58 -16.70
N HIS A 65 -9.27 9.57 -15.96
CA HIS A 65 -7.93 9.53 -15.39
C HIS A 65 -6.87 9.44 -16.51
N PRO A 66 -5.79 10.25 -16.47
CA PRO A 66 -4.78 10.26 -17.55
C PRO A 66 -4.10 8.91 -17.77
N SER A 67 -3.93 8.14 -16.69
CA SER A 67 -3.35 6.80 -16.74
C SER A 67 -4.37 5.68 -17.02
N HIS A 68 -5.66 5.98 -17.22
CA HIS A 68 -6.70 4.95 -17.42
C HIS A 68 -6.38 4.02 -18.59
N ASN A 69 -5.89 4.57 -19.70
CA ASN A 69 -5.52 3.80 -20.89
C ASN A 69 -4.36 2.80 -20.66
N LEU A 70 -3.52 3.04 -19.65
CA LEU A 70 -2.42 2.12 -19.27
C LEU A 70 -2.92 0.91 -18.48
N PHE A 71 -4.09 1.02 -17.87
CA PHE A 71 -4.73 -0.04 -17.10
C PHE A 71 -5.93 -0.66 -17.84
N LYS A 72 -6.03 -0.40 -19.15
CA LYS A 72 -7.06 -1.01 -19.99
C LYS A 72 -6.77 -2.51 -20.09
N LEU A 73 -7.75 -3.34 -19.72
CA LEU A 73 -7.71 -4.78 -19.91
C LEU A 73 -7.34 -5.11 -21.35
N LEU A 74 -6.36 -6.00 -21.53
CA LEU A 74 -5.99 -6.46 -22.85
C LEU A 74 -7.18 -7.21 -23.48
N PRO A 75 -7.30 -7.22 -24.82
CA PRO A 75 -8.42 -7.87 -25.51
C PRO A 75 -8.56 -9.38 -25.18
N SER A 76 -7.56 -9.99 -24.56
CA SER A 76 -7.60 -11.36 -24.04
C SER A 76 -8.42 -11.52 -22.74
N GLY A 77 -8.99 -10.45 -22.19
CA GLY A 77 -9.74 -10.49 -20.91
C GLY A 77 -8.88 -10.86 -19.70
N ARG A 78 -7.55 -10.76 -19.84
CA ARG A 78 -6.54 -10.94 -18.80
C ARG A 78 -5.88 -9.61 -18.47
#